data_AF-A0A932SNQ9-F1
#
_entry.id   AF-A0A932SNQ9-F1
#
_cell.length_a   1.000
_cell.length_b   1.000
_cell.length_c   1.000
_cell.angle_alpha   90.00
_cell.angle_beta   90.00
_cell.angle_gamma   90.00
#
_symmetry.space_group_name_H-M   'P 1'
#
loop_
_entity.id
_entity.type
_entity.pdbx_description
1 polymer ?
#
loop_
_entity_poly.entity_id
_entity_poly.type
_entity_poly.pdbx_seq_one_letter_code
_entity_poly.pdbx_strand_id
1 'polypeptide(L)'
;MTARMLLGLLLLLALLVLGALEVAWGQTPGATPGPAPIQGLDRLSPEERAVAEKNLERWRSLPAEERQRIQNNYQQWNRMSPDERKSARQSFQRFQNLKPEEKQRILQDFKRWNELPEARRQELQQAYDRFQSLPADRRERIMQRFQRLQSMSPAERERVMQNYQRWQQMTPEERQTLRERWQHLTPEQRQKLRPPQGLRRPGLNRPNGPPAPSP
;
A
#
# COMPACT_ATOMS: atom_id res chain seq x y z
N MET A 1 4.03 3.46 2.33
CA MET A 1 4.62 2.85 1.11
C MET A 1 3.47 2.52 0.16
N THR A 2 3.61 2.79 -1.13
CA THR A 2 2.54 2.53 -2.12
C THR A 2 2.47 1.03 -2.41
N ALA A 3 1.34 0.50 -2.91
CA ALA A 3 1.24 -0.90 -3.33
C ALA A 3 2.30 -1.26 -4.40
N ARG A 4 2.66 -0.29 -5.24
CA ARG A 4 3.77 -0.36 -6.20
C ARG A 4 5.15 -0.50 -5.53
N MET A 5 5.36 0.10 -4.34
CA MET A 5 6.61 -0.02 -3.57
C MET A 5 6.75 -1.38 -2.87
N LEU A 6 5.65 -1.99 -2.41
CA LEU A 6 5.67 -3.34 -1.83
C LEU A 6 5.94 -4.42 -2.90
N LEU A 7 5.37 -4.26 -4.10
CA LEU A 7 5.72 -5.06 -5.27
C LEU A 7 7.21 -4.90 -5.64
N GLY A 8 7.74 -3.68 -5.66
CA GLY A 8 9.16 -3.42 -5.96
C GLY A 8 10.14 -4.07 -4.98
N LEU A 9 9.76 -4.17 -3.69
CA LEU A 9 10.58 -4.82 -2.66
C LEU A 9 10.61 -6.34 -2.80
N LEU A 10 9.47 -6.95 -3.16
CA LEU A 10 9.35 -8.38 -3.47
C LEU A 10 10.12 -8.78 -4.72
N LEU A 11 10.11 -7.93 -5.74
CA LEU A 11 10.78 -8.18 -7.01
C LEU A 11 12.30 -8.24 -6.84
N LEU A 12 12.86 -7.41 -5.97
CA LEU A 12 14.31 -7.40 -5.68
C LEU A 12 14.75 -8.49 -4.69
N LEU A 13 13.91 -8.88 -3.72
CA LEU A 13 14.15 -10.06 -2.89
C LEU A 13 14.07 -11.37 -3.70
N ALA A 14 13.16 -11.43 -4.68
CA ALA A 14 13.12 -12.52 -5.66
C ALA A 14 14.34 -12.50 -6.59
N LEU A 15 14.82 -11.32 -7.01
CA LEU A 15 16.06 -11.17 -7.80
C LEU A 15 17.34 -11.49 -7.01
N LEU A 16 17.35 -11.34 -5.68
CA LEU A 16 18.49 -11.77 -4.85
C LEU A 16 18.62 -13.31 -4.73
N VAL A 17 17.57 -14.06 -5.08
CA VAL A 17 17.65 -15.52 -5.30
C VAL A 17 18.06 -15.85 -6.74
N LEU A 18 17.92 -14.89 -7.68
CA LEU A 18 18.05 -15.06 -9.14
C LEU A 18 19.16 -14.21 -9.77
N GLY A 19 20.11 -13.71 -8.98
CA GLY A 19 21.19 -12.80 -9.41
C GLY A 19 22.20 -13.38 -10.42
N ALA A 20 21.95 -14.54 -11.01
CA ALA A 20 22.79 -15.16 -12.04
C ALA A 20 22.03 -16.14 -12.96
N LEU A 21 20.78 -15.86 -13.38
CA LEU A 21 20.14 -16.65 -14.44
C LEU A 21 19.43 -15.79 -15.49
N GLU A 22 20.17 -15.42 -16.54
CA GLU A 22 19.62 -15.06 -17.86
C GLU A 22 19.39 -16.32 -18.71
N VAL A 23 18.80 -17.39 -18.15
CA VAL A 23 18.64 -18.67 -18.86
C VAL A 23 17.21 -18.85 -19.36
N ALA A 24 17.05 -18.59 -20.65
CA ALA A 24 16.16 -19.24 -21.62
C ALA A 24 14.75 -19.64 -21.15
N TRP A 25 13.80 -18.71 -21.27
CA TRP A 25 12.39 -19.06 -21.49
C TRP A 25 12.14 -19.15 -23.00
N GLY A 26 12.78 -20.12 -23.65
CA GLY A 26 12.50 -20.50 -25.03
C GLY A 26 11.57 -21.70 -25.03
N GLN A 27 10.34 -21.54 -25.52
CA GLN A 27 9.43 -22.66 -25.72
C GLN A 27 9.92 -23.52 -26.89
N THR A 28 10.43 -24.72 -26.62
CA THR A 28 10.54 -25.80 -27.61
C THR A 28 9.37 -26.76 -27.41
N PRO A 29 8.40 -26.83 -28.34
CA PRO A 29 7.34 -27.83 -28.27
C PRO A 29 7.96 -29.22 -28.46
N GLY A 30 7.82 -30.11 -27.47
CA GLY A 30 8.25 -31.52 -27.57
C GLY A 30 9.36 -31.97 -26.61
N ALA A 31 9.86 -31.13 -25.72
CA ALA A 31 10.82 -31.56 -24.70
C ALA A 31 10.12 -32.30 -23.54
N THR A 32 10.64 -33.48 -23.20
CA THR A 32 10.27 -34.34 -22.05
C THR A 32 10.17 -33.54 -20.74
N PRO A 33 9.25 -33.87 -19.82
CA PRO A 33 9.12 -33.19 -18.53
C PRO A 33 10.22 -33.68 -17.56
N GLY A 34 11.47 -33.36 -17.88
CA GLY A 34 12.61 -33.43 -16.97
C GLY A 34 13.22 -32.03 -16.86
N PRO A 35 13.82 -31.64 -15.72
CA PRO A 35 14.46 -30.33 -15.61
C PRO A 35 15.66 -30.29 -16.57
N ALA A 36 15.54 -29.54 -17.66
CA ALA A 36 16.66 -29.27 -18.55
C ALA A 36 17.86 -28.76 -17.74
N PRO A 37 19.11 -29.20 -18.03
CA PRO A 37 20.28 -28.65 -17.37
C PRO A 37 20.32 -27.14 -17.61
N ILE A 38 20.45 -26.37 -16.54
CA ILE A 38 20.54 -24.91 -16.62
C ILE A 38 21.85 -24.60 -17.37
N GLN A 39 21.72 -24.07 -18.59
CA GLN A 39 22.85 -23.71 -19.44
C GLN A 39 23.65 -22.59 -18.79
N GLY A 40 24.98 -22.72 -18.69
CA GLY A 40 25.88 -21.69 -18.15
C GLY A 40 26.41 -21.92 -16.73
N LEU A 41 25.94 -22.94 -15.98
CA LEU A 41 26.54 -23.33 -14.68
C LEU A 41 28.00 -23.79 -14.81
N ASP A 42 28.36 -24.30 -15.99
CA ASP A 42 29.71 -24.72 -16.38
C ASP A 42 30.69 -23.55 -16.50
N ARG A 43 30.19 -22.33 -16.64
CA ARG A 43 31.00 -21.10 -16.76
C ARG A 43 31.22 -20.37 -15.44
N LEU A 44 30.57 -20.83 -14.37
CA LEU A 44 30.70 -20.27 -13.03
C LEU A 44 31.93 -20.82 -12.33
N SER A 45 32.57 -20.02 -11.49
CA SER A 45 33.58 -20.52 -10.56
C SER A 45 32.96 -21.56 -9.61
N PRO A 46 33.76 -22.44 -8.97
CA PRO A 46 33.24 -23.45 -8.05
C PRO A 46 32.37 -22.86 -6.92
N GLU A 47 32.71 -21.68 -6.41
CA GLU A 47 31.96 -20.99 -5.37
C GLU A 47 30.60 -20.46 -5.90
N GLU A 48 30.60 -19.79 -7.05
CA GLU A 48 29.38 -19.30 -7.69
C GLU A 48 28.44 -20.45 -8.08
N ARG A 49 29.01 -21.55 -8.56
CA ARG A 49 28.27 -22.76 -8.89
C ARG A 49 27.61 -23.37 -7.65
N ALA A 50 28.32 -23.46 -6.52
CA ALA A 50 27.75 -23.98 -5.27
C ALA A 50 26.58 -23.11 -4.77
N VAL A 51 26.68 -21.78 -4.91
CA VAL A 51 25.58 -20.87 -4.58
C VAL A 51 24.39 -21.06 -5.53
N ALA A 52 24.65 -21.19 -6.84
CA ALA A 52 23.62 -21.42 -7.84
C ALA A 52 22.88 -22.75 -7.62
N GLU A 53 23.61 -23.83 -7.33
CA GLU A 53 23.05 -25.16 -7.03
C GLU A 53 22.17 -25.11 -5.77
N LYS A 54 22.62 -24.47 -4.70
CA LYS A 54 21.84 -24.27 -3.47
C LYS A 54 20.55 -23.47 -3.71
N ASN A 55 20.62 -22.42 -4.53
CA ASN A 55 19.45 -21.62 -4.88
C ASN A 55 18.47 -22.41 -5.74
N LEU A 56 18.97 -23.24 -6.65
CA LEU A 56 18.16 -24.12 -7.48
C LEU A 56 17.44 -25.19 -6.65
N GLU A 57 18.14 -25.79 -5.68
CA GLU A 57 17.53 -26.75 -4.77
C GLU A 57 16.41 -26.09 -3.94
N ARG A 58 16.67 -24.88 -3.41
CA ARG A 58 15.65 -24.08 -2.73
C ARG A 58 14.46 -23.79 -3.65
N TRP A 59 14.70 -23.43 -4.91
CA TRP A 59 13.63 -23.20 -5.88
C TRP A 59 12.79 -24.46 -6.14
N ARG A 60 13.44 -25.61 -6.30
CA ARG A 60 12.78 -26.90 -6.53
C ARG A 60 11.95 -27.35 -5.35
N SER A 61 12.36 -27.02 -4.12
CA SER A 61 11.61 -27.34 -2.90
C SER A 61 10.47 -26.38 -2.58
N LEU A 62 10.29 -25.30 -3.34
CA LEU A 62 9.16 -24.39 -3.15
C LEU A 62 7.82 -25.03 -3.55
N PRO A 63 6.75 -24.82 -2.77
CA PRO A 63 5.38 -25.18 -3.15
C PRO A 63 5.01 -24.59 -4.52
N ALA A 64 4.15 -25.28 -5.26
CA ALA A 64 3.76 -24.86 -6.62
C ALA A 64 3.19 -23.44 -6.66
N GLU A 65 2.38 -23.06 -5.66
CA GLU A 65 1.83 -21.71 -5.53
C GLU A 65 2.91 -20.64 -5.34
N GLU A 66 3.93 -20.92 -4.53
CA GLU A 66 5.03 -19.99 -4.26
C GLU A 66 5.92 -19.83 -5.50
N ARG A 67 6.20 -20.93 -6.22
CA ARG A 67 6.88 -20.88 -7.52
C ARG A 67 6.10 -20.03 -8.51
N GLN A 68 4.78 -20.20 -8.59
CA GLN A 68 3.93 -19.41 -9.48
C GLN A 68 3.96 -17.91 -9.13
N ARG A 69 3.94 -17.55 -7.84
CA ARG A 69 4.07 -16.16 -7.39
C ARG A 69 5.39 -15.54 -7.83
N ILE A 70 6.50 -16.25 -7.66
CA ILE A 70 7.82 -15.78 -8.07
C ILE A 70 7.92 -15.64 -9.59
N GLN A 71 7.35 -16.58 -10.36
CA GLN A 71 7.28 -16.47 -11.82
C GLN A 71 6.46 -15.24 -12.27
N ASN A 72 5.29 -15.01 -11.67
CA ASN A 72 4.45 -13.84 -11.97
C ASN A 72 5.19 -12.54 -11.63
N ASN A 73 5.87 -12.50 -10.49
CA ASN A 73 6.72 -11.37 -10.10
C ASN A 73 7.82 -11.13 -11.15
N TYR A 74 8.55 -12.18 -11.55
CA TYR A 74 9.59 -12.07 -12.57
C TYR A 74 9.06 -11.53 -13.91
N GLN A 75 7.91 -12.01 -14.37
CA GLN A 75 7.24 -11.48 -15.57
C GLN A 75 6.90 -9.99 -15.43
N GLN A 76 6.42 -9.57 -14.27
CA GLN A 76 6.13 -8.16 -13.98
C GLN A 76 7.42 -7.32 -14.04
N TRP A 77 8.52 -7.79 -13.45
CA TRP A 77 9.82 -7.10 -13.51
C TRP A 77 10.32 -6.92 -14.95
N ASN A 78 10.19 -7.96 -15.78
CA ASN A 78 10.61 -7.92 -17.18
C ASN A 78 9.80 -6.91 -17.99
N ARG A 79 8.54 -6.65 -17.61
CA ARG A 79 7.68 -5.63 -18.21
C ARG A 79 7.94 -4.21 -17.70
N MET A 80 8.67 -4.04 -16.60
CA MET A 80 9.01 -2.71 -16.08
C MET A 80 9.98 -1.97 -16.99
N SER A 81 9.73 -0.66 -17.17
CA SER A 81 10.64 0.28 -17.80
C SER A 81 11.94 0.46 -16.98
N PRO A 82 13.02 0.99 -17.60
CA PRO A 82 14.26 1.28 -16.88
C PRO A 82 14.07 2.17 -15.65
N ASP A 83 13.19 3.17 -15.72
CA ASP A 83 12.90 4.10 -14.62
C ASP A 83 12.11 3.44 -13.48
N GLU A 84 11.17 2.55 -13.80
CA GLU A 84 10.47 1.76 -12.79
C GLU A 84 11.44 0.82 -12.06
N ARG A 85 12.33 0.13 -12.79
CA ARG A 85 13.37 -0.71 -12.19
C ARG A 85 14.33 0.10 -11.31
N LYS A 86 14.73 1.30 -11.76
CA LYS A 86 15.54 2.24 -10.96
C LYS A 86 14.84 2.64 -9.67
N SER A 87 13.56 2.98 -9.74
CA SER A 87 12.75 3.36 -8.57
C SER A 87 12.57 2.20 -7.59
N ALA A 88 12.40 0.97 -8.09
CA ALA A 88 12.36 -0.23 -7.27
C ALA A 88 13.69 -0.46 -6.53
N ARG A 89 14.83 -0.35 -7.23
CA ARG A 89 16.18 -0.45 -6.63
C ARG A 89 16.40 0.57 -5.52
N GLN A 90 16.04 1.84 -5.76
CA GLN A 90 16.15 2.89 -4.74
C GLN A 90 15.25 2.61 -3.53
N SER A 91 14.04 2.10 -3.75
CA SER A 91 13.12 1.75 -2.65
C SER A 91 13.66 0.60 -1.80
N PHE A 92 14.29 -0.39 -2.45
CA PHE A 92 14.96 -1.48 -1.77
C PHE A 92 16.18 -1.02 -0.96
N GLN A 93 17.02 -0.15 -1.52
CA GLN A 93 18.14 0.45 -0.79
C GLN A 93 17.66 1.21 0.46
N ARG A 94 16.59 2.02 0.32
CA ARG A 94 15.98 2.69 1.47
C ARG A 94 15.54 1.70 2.54
N PHE A 95 14.87 0.61 2.15
CA PHE A 95 14.43 -0.43 3.08
C PHE A 95 15.59 -1.13 3.79
N GLN A 96 16.67 -1.44 3.07
CA GLN A 96 17.86 -2.05 3.67
C GLN A 96 18.48 -1.16 4.75
N ASN A 97 18.39 0.16 4.59
CA ASN A 97 18.93 1.14 5.52
C ASN A 97 17.99 1.49 6.68
N LEU A 98 16.77 0.92 6.74
CA LEU A 98 15.85 1.12 7.86
C LEU A 98 16.34 0.42 9.13
N LYS A 99 15.93 0.94 10.29
CA LYS A 99 16.16 0.28 11.57
C LYS A 99 15.41 -1.05 11.65
N PRO A 100 15.88 -2.03 12.44
CA PRO A 100 15.23 -3.35 12.55
C PRO A 100 13.72 -3.27 12.86
N GLU A 101 13.32 -2.36 13.75
CA GLU A 101 11.93 -2.20 14.17
C GLU A 101 11.05 -1.68 13.02
N GLU A 102 11.58 -0.76 12.21
CA GLU A 102 10.88 -0.22 11.05
C GLU A 102 10.73 -1.27 9.95
N LYS A 103 11.79 -2.07 9.71
CA LYS A 103 11.73 -3.22 8.79
C LYS A 103 10.66 -4.20 9.23
N GLN A 104 10.63 -4.56 10.51
CA GLN A 104 9.65 -5.50 11.04
C GLN A 104 8.22 -4.98 10.88
N ARG A 105 7.99 -3.70 11.14
CA ARG A 105 6.67 -3.08 10.91
C ARG A 105 6.24 -3.18 9.44
N ILE A 106 7.12 -2.88 8.50
CA ILE A 106 6.82 -2.98 7.07
C ILE A 106 6.52 -4.42 6.67
N LEU A 107 7.28 -5.40 7.19
CA LEU A 107 7.05 -6.81 6.93
C LEU A 107 5.71 -7.30 7.50
N GLN A 108 5.31 -6.81 8.67
CA GLN A 108 4.00 -7.11 9.26
C GLN A 108 2.85 -6.50 8.45
N ASP A 109 2.98 -5.22 8.04
CA ASP A 109 1.99 -4.57 7.19
C ASP A 109 1.87 -5.27 5.84
N PHE A 110 2.98 -5.75 5.31
CA PHE A 110 3.01 -6.56 4.09
C PHE A 110 2.31 -7.91 4.25
N LYS A 111 2.57 -8.63 5.35
CA LYS A 111 1.86 -9.88 5.67
C LYS A 111 0.36 -9.65 5.72
N ARG A 112 -0.08 -8.63 6.47
CA ARG A 112 -1.50 -8.24 6.56
C ARG A 112 -2.11 -7.93 5.20
N TRP A 113 -1.36 -7.26 4.32
CA TRP A 113 -1.81 -6.98 2.95
C TRP A 113 -2.03 -8.26 2.12
N ASN A 114 -1.13 -9.24 2.22
CA ASN A 114 -1.27 -10.50 1.49
C ASN A 114 -2.42 -11.37 1.99
N GLU A 115 -2.78 -11.24 3.27
CA GLU A 115 -3.91 -11.92 3.89
C GLU A 115 -5.26 -11.28 3.51
N LEU A 116 -5.27 -10.08 2.91
CA LEU A 116 -6.51 -9.45 2.45
C LEU A 116 -7.16 -10.26 1.32
N PRO A 117 -8.49 -10.45 1.35
CA PRO A 117 -9.22 -10.97 0.20
C PRO A 117 -8.98 -10.12 -1.04
N GLU A 118 -8.96 -10.76 -2.21
CA GLU A 118 -8.66 -10.08 -3.48
C GLU A 118 -9.58 -8.87 -3.74
N ALA A 119 -10.89 -9.02 -3.48
CA ALA A 119 -11.85 -7.92 -3.61
C ALA A 119 -11.48 -6.71 -2.71
N ARG A 120 -11.00 -6.95 -1.48
CA ARG A 120 -10.54 -5.87 -0.60
C ARG A 120 -9.24 -5.24 -1.09
N ARG A 121 -8.30 -6.02 -1.63
CA ARG A 121 -7.09 -5.47 -2.25
C ARG A 121 -7.43 -4.55 -3.42
N GLN A 122 -8.34 -4.98 -4.29
CA GLN A 122 -8.78 -4.19 -5.45
C GLN A 122 -9.47 -2.90 -5.03
N GLU A 123 -10.36 -2.93 -4.03
CA GLU A 123 -11.01 -1.73 -3.50
C GLU A 123 -9.98 -0.73 -2.95
N LEU A 124 -9.01 -1.19 -2.16
CA LEU A 124 -7.95 -0.35 -1.62
C LEU A 124 -7.05 0.23 -2.71
N GLN A 125 -6.73 -0.56 -3.73
CA GLN A 125 -5.96 -0.11 -4.89
C GLN A 125 -6.71 1.00 -5.63
N GLN A 126 -8.00 0.82 -5.93
CA GLN A 126 -8.82 1.84 -6.58
C GLN A 126 -8.96 3.10 -5.72
N ALA A 127 -9.13 2.96 -4.40
CA ALA A 127 -9.17 4.10 -3.48
C ALA A 127 -7.86 4.89 -3.50
N TYR A 128 -6.73 4.18 -3.55
CA TYR A 128 -5.41 4.79 -3.67
C TYR A 128 -5.23 5.51 -5.02
N ASP A 129 -5.65 4.89 -6.13
CA ASP A 129 -5.55 5.50 -7.46
C ASP A 129 -6.41 6.76 -7.56
N ARG A 130 -7.65 6.73 -7.04
CA ARG A 130 -8.49 7.92 -6.89
C ARG A 130 -7.83 8.99 -6.05
N PHE A 131 -7.16 8.62 -4.96
CA PHE A 131 -6.43 9.58 -4.14
C PHE A 131 -5.25 10.18 -4.89
N GLN A 132 -4.49 9.39 -5.64
CA GLN A 132 -3.36 9.88 -6.44
C GLN A 132 -3.80 10.80 -7.58
N SER A 133 -4.98 10.58 -8.17
CA SER A 133 -5.51 11.43 -9.23
C SER A 133 -6.07 12.77 -8.72
N LEU A 134 -6.17 12.98 -7.40
CA LEU A 134 -6.60 14.26 -6.85
C LEU A 134 -5.56 15.37 -7.09
N PRO A 135 -6.00 16.62 -7.28
CA PRO A 135 -5.12 17.79 -7.23
C PRO A 135 -4.28 17.83 -5.95
N ALA A 136 -3.05 18.37 -6.04
CA ALA A 136 -2.09 18.34 -4.94
C ALA A 136 -2.64 18.95 -3.64
N ASP A 137 -3.34 20.08 -3.74
CA ASP A 137 -3.97 20.77 -2.61
C ASP A 137 -5.09 19.93 -1.96
N ARG A 138 -5.82 19.13 -2.75
CA ARG A 138 -6.83 18.20 -2.22
C ARG A 138 -6.18 17.05 -1.48
N ARG A 139 -5.12 16.46 -2.05
CA ARG A 139 -4.35 15.38 -1.39
C ARG A 139 -3.77 15.85 -0.07
N GLU A 140 -3.17 17.03 -0.05
CA GLU A 140 -2.58 17.61 1.15
C GLU A 140 -3.62 17.83 2.26
N ARG A 141 -4.79 18.38 1.91
CA ARG A 141 -5.88 18.55 2.88
C ARG A 141 -6.37 17.24 3.47
N ILE A 142 -6.43 16.17 2.68
CA ILE A 142 -6.79 14.83 3.18
C ILE A 142 -5.71 14.32 4.13
N MET A 143 -4.44 14.44 3.77
CA MET A 143 -3.31 14.00 4.59
C MET A 143 -3.22 14.76 5.91
N GLN A 144 -3.41 16.08 5.92
CA GLN A 144 -3.45 16.88 7.15
C GLN A 144 -4.58 16.44 8.09
N ARG A 145 -5.78 16.12 7.56
CA ARG A 145 -6.88 15.59 8.37
C ARG A 145 -6.57 14.23 8.96
N PHE A 146 -5.94 13.37 8.17
CA PHE A 146 -5.54 12.04 8.61
C PHE A 146 -4.50 12.10 9.73
N GLN A 147 -3.43 12.89 9.57
CA GLN A 147 -2.38 13.06 10.59
C GLN A 147 -2.95 13.54 11.93
N ARG A 148 -3.85 14.50 11.85
CA ARG A 148 -4.58 15.04 13.00
C ARG A 148 -5.49 14.02 13.69
N LEU A 149 -6.17 13.16 12.93
CA LEU A 149 -6.95 12.06 13.50
C LEU A 149 -6.03 11.03 14.19
N GLN A 150 -4.84 10.80 13.64
CA GLN A 150 -3.83 9.94 14.24
C GLN A 150 -3.24 10.54 15.52
N SER A 151 -3.14 11.86 15.63
CA SER A 151 -2.65 12.55 16.83
C SER A 151 -3.68 12.70 17.95
N MET A 152 -4.95 12.36 17.71
CA MET A 152 -6.00 12.41 18.74
C MET A 152 -5.85 11.30 19.76
N SER A 153 -6.34 11.57 20.99
CA SER A 153 -6.53 10.52 21.98
C SER A 153 -7.54 9.46 21.50
N PRO A 154 -7.49 8.22 22.02
CA PRO A 154 -8.44 7.18 21.64
C PRO A 154 -9.91 7.60 21.78
N ALA A 155 -10.26 8.25 22.90
CA ALA A 155 -11.63 8.72 23.17
C ALA A 155 -12.09 9.81 22.19
N GLU A 156 -11.21 10.75 21.83
CA GLU A 156 -11.53 11.77 20.83
C GLU A 156 -11.72 11.16 19.45
N ARG A 157 -10.85 10.23 19.05
CA ARG A 157 -10.97 9.51 17.79
C ARG A 157 -12.27 8.73 17.70
N GLU A 158 -12.66 8.06 18.78
CA GLU A 158 -13.91 7.31 18.86
C GLU A 158 -15.13 8.23 18.68
N ARG A 159 -15.15 9.38 19.35
CA ARG A 159 -16.22 10.38 19.17
C ARG A 159 -16.32 10.87 17.72
N VAL A 160 -15.19 11.05 17.04
CA VAL A 160 -15.18 11.44 15.62
C VAL A 160 -15.80 10.34 14.76
N MET A 161 -15.41 9.09 14.99
CA MET A 161 -15.93 7.94 14.24
C MET A 161 -17.43 7.74 14.46
N GLN A 162 -17.91 7.83 15.70
CA GLN A 162 -19.34 7.73 16.02
C GLN A 162 -20.14 8.85 15.35
N ASN A 163 -19.65 10.09 15.37
CA ASN A 163 -20.30 11.20 14.66
C ASN A 163 -20.37 10.97 13.15
N TYR A 164 -19.30 10.42 12.56
CA TYR A 164 -19.26 10.07 11.14
C TYR A 164 -20.25 8.96 10.79
N GLN A 165 -20.31 7.89 11.59
CA GLN A 165 -21.26 6.80 11.42
C GLN A 165 -22.71 7.29 11.50
N ARG A 166 -23.04 8.12 12.50
CA ARG A 166 -24.37 8.72 12.63
C ARG A 166 -24.73 9.51 11.37
N TRP A 167 -23.79 10.31 10.86
CA TRP A 167 -24.02 11.11 9.64
C TRP A 167 -24.25 10.25 8.40
N GLN A 168 -23.49 9.16 8.23
CA GLN A 168 -23.66 8.25 7.10
C GLN A 168 -25.03 7.58 7.08
N GLN A 169 -25.59 7.31 8.26
CA GLN A 169 -26.92 6.69 8.41
C GLN A 169 -28.09 7.69 8.23
N MET A 170 -27.83 9.00 8.27
CA MET A 170 -28.89 10.00 8.12
C MET A 170 -29.44 10.09 6.69
N THR A 171 -30.74 10.27 6.56
CA THR A 171 -31.41 10.60 5.30
C THR A 171 -31.07 12.02 4.84
N PRO A 172 -31.28 12.37 3.56
CA PRO A 172 -31.14 13.74 3.07
C PRO A 172 -31.97 14.76 3.87
N GLU A 173 -33.18 14.39 4.29
CA GLU A 173 -34.12 15.22 5.07
C GLU A 173 -33.60 15.45 6.49
N GLU A 174 -33.13 14.40 7.17
CA GLU A 174 -32.53 14.52 8.51
C GLU A 174 -31.31 15.43 8.51
N ARG A 175 -30.46 15.30 7.47
CA ARG A 175 -29.31 16.19 7.26
C ARG A 175 -29.76 17.63 7.02
N GLN A 176 -30.87 17.84 6.33
CA GLN A 176 -31.43 19.16 6.07
C GLN A 176 -31.95 19.81 7.36
N THR A 177 -32.73 19.08 8.16
CA THR A 177 -33.21 19.55 9.47
C THR A 177 -32.05 19.93 10.39
N LEU A 178 -30.96 19.16 10.39
CA LEU A 178 -29.75 19.50 11.14
C LEU A 178 -29.10 20.80 10.66
N ARG A 179 -29.05 21.02 9.33
CA ARG A 179 -28.52 22.26 8.76
C ARG A 179 -29.38 23.47 9.16
N GLU A 180 -30.70 23.34 9.10
CA GLU A 180 -31.65 24.39 9.49
C GLU A 180 -31.54 24.70 10.97
N ARG A 181 -31.58 23.67 11.83
CA ARG A 181 -31.38 23.83 13.27
C ARG A 181 -30.08 24.58 13.55
N TRP A 182 -29.00 24.25 12.85
CA TRP A 182 -27.71 24.93 13.00
C TRP A 182 -27.74 26.42 12.63
N GLN A 183 -28.50 26.80 11.60
CA GLN A 183 -28.67 28.21 11.20
C GLN A 183 -29.35 29.05 12.28
N HIS A 184 -30.24 28.45 13.07
CA HIS A 184 -30.95 29.12 14.16
C HIS A 184 -30.23 29.12 15.51
N LEU A 185 -29.10 28.40 15.66
CA LEU A 185 -28.31 28.43 16.89
C LEU A 185 -27.55 29.75 17.07
N THR A 186 -27.47 30.24 18.31
CA THR A 186 -26.63 31.40 18.66
C THR A 186 -25.14 31.04 18.58
N PRO A 187 -24.22 32.03 18.45
CA PRO A 187 -22.78 31.78 18.45
C PRO A 187 -22.31 30.97 19.66
N GLU A 188 -22.86 31.25 20.84
CA GLU A 188 -22.55 30.55 22.09
C GLU A 188 -23.02 29.09 22.08
N GLN A 189 -24.24 28.83 21.57
CA GLN A 189 -24.77 27.48 21.41
C GLN A 189 -23.95 26.67 20.40
N ARG A 190 -23.54 27.29 19.29
CA ARG A 190 -22.64 26.67 18.31
C ARG A 190 -21.27 26.37 18.91
N GLN A 191 -20.74 27.23 19.76
CA GLN A 191 -19.44 27.02 20.41
C GLN A 191 -19.46 25.80 21.33
N LYS A 192 -20.56 25.58 22.06
CA LYS A 192 -20.75 24.39 22.91
C LYS A 192 -20.84 23.08 22.11
N LEU A 193 -21.34 23.13 20.87
CA LEU A 193 -21.48 21.97 19.98
C LEU A 193 -20.27 21.75 19.05
N ARG A 194 -19.25 22.62 19.13
CA ARG A 194 -18.13 22.64 18.20
C ARG A 194 -17.12 21.53 18.57
N PRO A 195 -16.62 20.74 17.61
CA PRO A 195 -15.60 19.75 17.92
C PRO A 195 -14.30 20.43 18.40
N PRO A 196 -13.44 19.71 19.15
CA PRO A 196 -12.13 20.20 19.62
C PRO A 196 -11.34 20.88 18.50
N GLN A 197 -10.54 21.89 18.85
CA GLN A 197 -9.80 22.70 17.88
C GLN A 197 -8.99 21.87 16.89
N GLY A 198 -8.51 20.71 17.36
CA GLY A 198 -7.88 19.67 16.56
C GLY A 198 -8.63 19.33 15.29
N LEU A 199 -9.96 19.31 15.20
CA LEU A 199 -10.72 18.91 13.99
C LEU A 199 -11.06 20.07 13.03
N ARG A 200 -10.70 21.30 13.35
CA ARG A 200 -11.14 22.51 12.60
C ARG A 200 -10.39 22.67 11.28
N ARG A 201 -11.09 22.83 10.15
CA ARG A 201 -10.47 23.13 8.84
C ARG A 201 -9.57 24.38 8.94
N PRO A 202 -8.25 24.30 8.69
CA PRO A 202 -7.44 25.50 8.49
C PRO A 202 -7.91 26.22 7.22
N GLY A 203 -8.07 27.54 7.26
CA GLY A 203 -8.36 28.36 6.06
C GLY A 203 -9.82 28.54 5.64
N LEU A 204 -10.78 27.94 6.36
CA LEU A 204 -12.20 28.31 6.22
C LEU A 204 -12.72 28.76 7.58
N ASN A 205 -12.44 30.03 7.89
CA ASN A 205 -13.09 30.74 8.98
C ASN A 205 -14.56 30.96 8.57
N ARG A 206 -15.38 29.91 8.64
CA ARG A 206 -16.83 30.05 8.72
C ARG A 206 -17.17 30.06 10.21
N PRO A 207 -17.24 31.24 10.85
CA PRO A 207 -17.52 31.32 12.28
C PRO A 207 -18.85 30.62 12.68
N ASN A 208 -19.74 30.35 11.71
CA ASN A 208 -21.14 29.98 11.98
C ASN A 208 -21.75 28.86 11.10
N GLY A 209 -20.97 28.11 10.31
CA GLY A 209 -21.52 27.06 9.42
C GLY A 209 -21.69 25.68 10.09
N PRO A 210 -22.68 24.86 9.68
CA PRO A 210 -22.80 23.48 10.18
C PRO A 210 -21.52 22.68 9.88
N PRO A 211 -21.18 21.66 10.68
CA PRO A 211 -20.04 20.80 10.39
C PRO A 211 -20.19 20.26 8.97
N ALA A 212 -19.26 20.63 8.08
CA ALA A 212 -19.32 20.21 6.69
C ALA A 212 -19.18 18.68 6.64
N PRO A 213 -19.97 17.99 5.79
CA PRO A 213 -19.78 16.57 5.58
C PRO A 213 -18.32 16.33 5.13
N SER A 214 -17.70 15.31 5.71
CA SER A 214 -16.48 14.74 5.14
C SER A 214 -16.83 14.21 3.74
N PRO A 215 -16.01 14.49 2.72
CA PRO A 215 -16.17 13.89 1.40
C PRO A 215 -15.95 12.37 1.47
#